data_AF-A0A420UTG4-F1
#
_entry.id   AF-A0A420UTG4-F1
#
_cell.length_a   1.000
_cell.length_b   1.000
_cell.length_c   1.000
_cell.angle_alpha   90.00
_cell.angle_beta   90.00
_cell.angle_gamma   90.00
#
_symmetry.space_group_name_H-M   'P 1'
#
loop_
_entity.id
_entity.type
_entity.pdbx_description
1 polymer ?
#
loop_
_entity_poly.entity_id
_entity_poly.type
_entity_poly.pdbx_seq_one_letter_code
_entity_poly.pdbx_strand_id
1 'polypeptide(L)'
;RRVEKAADMLQIRQYLDRLPKQLSGGQRQRVAIGRAITRDPKVFLFDEPLSNLDAALRVQTRIEIAKLHESMDNVTMIYVTHDQVEAMTLADRICVLRDGLVEQVGTPMELYEKPNSVFVAGFIGSPKMNFISGDLAKSFDADTVGIRGE
;
A
#
# COMPACT_ATOMS: atom_id res chain seq x y z
N ARG A 1 9.56 5.18 -27.49
CA ARG A 1 9.67 3.80 -26.92
C ARG A 1 9.36 3.73 -25.41
N ARG A 2 10.05 4.46 -24.51
CA ARG A 2 9.77 4.42 -23.05
C ARG A 2 8.35 4.92 -22.68
N VAL A 3 7.91 6.01 -23.31
CA VAL A 3 6.56 6.59 -23.10
C VAL A 3 5.46 5.59 -23.47
N GLU A 4 5.54 4.96 -24.64
CA GLU A 4 4.56 3.96 -25.07
C GLU A 4 4.49 2.76 -24.13
N LYS A 5 5.64 2.20 -23.70
CA LYS A 5 5.67 1.08 -22.76
C LYS A 5 4.96 1.44 -21.44
N ALA A 6 5.23 2.62 -20.89
CA ALA A 6 4.57 3.09 -19.67
C ALA A 6 3.07 3.33 -19.89
N ALA A 7 2.69 3.84 -21.06
CA ALA A 7 1.30 4.08 -21.41
C ALA A 7 0.49 2.78 -21.60
N ASP A 8 1.10 1.73 -22.13
CA ASP A 8 0.47 0.41 -22.27
C ASP A 8 0.22 -0.23 -20.91
N MET A 9 1.25 -0.26 -20.06
CA MET A 9 1.19 -0.82 -18.71
C MET A 9 0.11 -0.11 -17.86
N LEU A 10 -0.01 1.21 -17.97
CA LEU A 10 -1.01 1.97 -17.22
C LEU A 10 -2.36 2.08 -17.96
N GLN A 11 -2.52 1.43 -19.10
CA GLN A 11 -3.73 1.45 -19.93
C GLN A 11 -4.22 2.86 -20.27
N ILE A 12 -3.26 3.72 -20.62
CA ILE A 12 -3.49 5.12 -21.04
C ILE A 12 -3.02 5.39 -22.48
N ARG A 13 -2.66 4.36 -23.26
CA ARG A 13 -2.18 4.51 -24.64
C ARG A 13 -3.15 5.32 -25.52
N GLN A 14 -4.45 5.05 -25.41
CA GLN A 14 -5.53 5.74 -26.12
C GLN A 14 -5.74 7.21 -25.70
N TYR A 15 -5.00 7.68 -24.70
CA TYR A 15 -5.09 9.05 -24.18
C TYR A 15 -3.82 9.87 -24.45
N LEU A 16 -2.83 9.35 -25.17
CA LEU A 16 -1.54 10.01 -25.39
C LEU A 16 -1.68 11.41 -26.05
N ASP A 17 -2.63 11.57 -26.97
CA ASP A 17 -2.86 12.85 -27.66
C ASP A 17 -3.80 13.80 -26.91
N ARG A 18 -4.34 13.38 -25.75
CA ARG A 18 -5.27 14.20 -24.96
C ARG A 18 -4.52 15.12 -24.02
N LEU A 19 -5.01 16.35 -23.91
CA LEU A 19 -4.55 17.32 -22.92
C LEU A 19 -5.06 16.93 -21.51
N PRO A 20 -4.34 17.27 -20.43
CA PRO A 20 -4.74 16.93 -19.06
C PRO A 20 -6.17 17.35 -18.68
N LYS A 21 -6.66 18.46 -19.24
CA LYS A 21 -8.04 18.96 -19.03
C LYS A 21 -9.13 18.07 -19.63
N GLN A 22 -8.78 17.17 -20.55
CA GLN A 22 -9.69 16.24 -21.23
C GLN A 22 -9.72 14.85 -20.58
N LEU A 23 -9.02 14.67 -19.46
CA LEU A 23 -8.88 13.40 -18.76
C LEU A 23 -9.71 13.39 -17.47
N SER A 24 -10.22 12.22 -17.08
CA SER A 24 -10.81 12.02 -15.75
C SER A 24 -9.74 12.11 -14.65
N GLY A 25 -10.17 12.22 -13.38
CA GLY A 25 -9.25 12.21 -12.24
C GLY A 25 -8.31 11.00 -12.24
N GLY A 26 -8.87 9.80 -12.37
CA GLY A 26 -8.07 8.57 -12.39
C GLY A 26 -7.18 8.43 -13.64
N GLN A 27 -7.60 8.95 -14.80
CA GLN A 27 -6.72 9.00 -15.98
C GLN A 27 -5.53 9.93 -15.75
N ARG A 28 -5.74 11.12 -15.16
CA ARG A 28 -4.65 12.04 -14.81
C ARG A 28 -3.67 11.42 -13.81
N GLN A 29 -4.18 10.67 -12.84
CA GLN A 29 -3.36 9.97 -11.84
C GLN A 29 -2.47 8.92 -12.51
N ARG A 30 -3.02 8.11 -13.43
CA ARG A 30 -2.22 7.16 -14.23
C ARG A 30 -1.19 7.85 -15.11
N VAL A 31 -1.52 8.99 -15.73
CA VAL A 31 -0.53 9.80 -16.48
C VAL A 31 0.60 10.27 -15.56
N ALA A 32 0.30 10.67 -14.32
CA ALA A 32 1.32 11.09 -13.35
C ALA A 32 2.26 9.93 -12.97
N ILE A 33 1.72 8.73 -12.72
CA ILE A 33 2.49 7.51 -12.48
C ILE A 33 3.38 7.19 -13.69
N GLY A 34 2.83 7.23 -14.91
CA GLY A 34 3.60 6.99 -16.14
C GLY A 34 4.75 7.98 -16.32
N ARG A 35 4.52 9.25 -15.99
CA ARG A 35 5.55 10.29 -16.02
C ARG A 35 6.68 10.01 -15.02
N ALA A 36 6.37 9.45 -13.85
CA ALA A 36 7.40 9.03 -12.91
C ALA A 36 8.23 7.86 -13.48
N ILE A 37 7.55 6.83 -13.99
CA ILE A 37 8.19 5.57 -14.42
C ILE A 37 9.11 5.77 -15.62
N THR A 38 8.71 6.63 -16.56
CA THR A 38 9.51 6.95 -17.75
C THR A 38 10.87 7.58 -17.46
N ARG A 39 11.09 8.10 -16.24
CA ARG A 39 12.33 8.75 -15.81
C ARG A 39 13.41 7.79 -15.32
N ASP A 40 13.10 6.52 -15.07
CA ASP A 40 14.10 5.52 -14.65
C ASP A 40 14.91 5.96 -13.39
N PRO A 41 14.26 6.45 -12.31
CA PRO A 41 14.96 6.90 -11.11
C PRO A 41 15.45 5.72 -10.26
N LYS A 42 16.44 5.99 -9.40
CA LYS A 42 16.89 5.03 -8.37
C LYS A 42 15.88 4.85 -7.23
N VAL A 43 15.03 5.85 -7.00
CA VAL A 43 14.04 5.86 -5.92
C VAL A 43 12.70 6.41 -6.43
N PHE A 44 11.62 5.68 -6.17
CA PHE A 44 10.25 6.14 -6.35
C PHE A 44 9.63 6.50 -5.01
N LEU A 45 8.95 7.64 -4.96
CA LEU A 45 8.15 8.09 -3.82
C LEU A 45 6.70 8.22 -4.29
N PHE A 46 5.81 7.44 -3.71
CA PHE A 46 4.38 7.50 -3.96
C PHE A 46 3.64 7.90 -2.70
N ASP A 47 2.85 8.95 -2.79
CA ASP A 47 2.02 9.47 -1.70
C ASP A 47 0.55 9.27 -2.06
N GLU A 48 -0.08 8.28 -1.42
CA GLU A 48 -1.45 7.81 -1.65
C GLU A 48 -1.86 7.77 -3.15
N PRO A 49 -1.10 7.06 -4.00
CA PRO A 49 -1.25 7.17 -5.45
C PRO A 49 -2.54 6.52 -6.00
N LEU A 50 -3.37 5.91 -5.15
CA LEU A 50 -4.61 5.22 -5.55
C LEU A 50 -5.89 5.78 -4.87
N SER A 51 -5.76 6.80 -4.01
CA SER A 51 -6.87 7.32 -3.19
C SER A 51 -8.02 7.89 -4.02
N ASN A 52 -7.72 8.53 -5.16
CA ASN A 52 -8.69 9.16 -6.06
C ASN A 52 -9.23 8.24 -7.17
N LEU A 53 -8.96 6.93 -7.09
CA LEU A 53 -9.48 5.93 -8.03
C LEU A 53 -10.73 5.24 -7.47
N ASP A 54 -11.67 4.91 -8.36
CA ASP A 54 -12.78 4.02 -8.04
C ASP A 54 -12.28 2.61 -7.68
N ALA A 55 -13.12 1.81 -7.02
CA ALA A 55 -12.70 0.51 -6.47
C ALA A 55 -12.17 -0.46 -7.53
N ALA A 56 -12.80 -0.55 -8.70
CA ALA A 56 -12.38 -1.46 -9.75
C ALA A 56 -11.02 -1.03 -10.34
N LEU A 57 -10.88 0.26 -10.62
CA LEU A 57 -9.65 0.82 -11.17
C LEU A 57 -8.51 0.81 -10.13
N ARG A 58 -8.83 0.92 -8.84
CA ARG A 58 -7.88 0.80 -7.72
C ARG A 58 -7.26 -0.59 -7.68
N VAL A 59 -8.09 -1.65 -7.68
CA VAL A 59 -7.61 -3.04 -7.69
C VAL A 59 -6.73 -3.29 -8.90
N GLN A 60 -7.16 -2.84 -10.08
CA GLN A 60 -6.39 -3.04 -11.29
C GLN A 60 -5.05 -2.31 -11.26
N THR A 61 -5.04 -1.04 -10.86
CA THR A 61 -3.81 -0.24 -10.80
C THR A 61 -2.85 -0.76 -9.74
N ARG A 62 -3.35 -1.31 -8.63
CA ARG A 62 -2.55 -2.01 -7.61
C ARG A 62 -1.77 -3.18 -8.22
N ILE A 63 -2.41 -4.01 -9.04
CA ILE A 63 -1.75 -5.12 -9.75
C ILE A 63 -0.64 -4.59 -10.66
N GLU A 64 -0.88 -3.49 -11.37
CA GLU A 64 0.14 -2.91 -12.26
C GLU A 64 1.33 -2.30 -11.48
N ILE A 65 1.09 -1.69 -10.31
CA ILE A 65 2.18 -1.23 -9.43
C ILE A 65 2.97 -2.41 -8.85
N ALA A 66 2.30 -3.51 -8.48
CA ALA A 66 2.98 -4.72 -8.01
C ALA A 66 3.89 -5.31 -9.09
N LYS A 67 3.38 -5.47 -10.32
CA LYS A 67 4.18 -5.93 -11.47
C LYS A 67 5.34 -4.99 -11.78
N LEU A 68 5.11 -3.68 -11.65
CA LEU A 68 6.16 -2.69 -11.82
C LEU A 68 7.28 -2.90 -10.81
N HIS A 69 6.93 -3.04 -9.53
CA HIS A 69 7.85 -3.30 -8.44
C HIS A 69 8.66 -4.58 -8.69
N GLU A 70 8.00 -5.70 -9.04
CA GLU A 70 8.66 -6.96 -9.40
C GLU A 70 9.59 -6.84 -10.62
N SER A 71 9.25 -5.98 -11.59
CA SER A 71 10.06 -5.78 -12.80
C SER A 71 11.29 -4.90 -12.60
N MET A 72 11.45 -4.30 -11.41
CA MET A 72 12.44 -3.27 -11.11
C MET A 72 13.42 -3.74 -10.03
N ASP A 73 14.28 -4.71 -10.37
CA ASP A 73 15.23 -5.36 -9.44
C ASP A 73 16.21 -4.40 -8.72
N ASN A 74 16.35 -3.15 -9.17
CA ASN A 74 17.35 -2.19 -8.66
C ASN A 74 16.77 -0.81 -8.32
N VAL A 75 15.47 -0.73 -8.00
CA VAL A 75 14.82 0.53 -7.66
C VAL A 75 14.17 0.44 -6.28
N THR A 76 14.43 1.43 -5.43
CA THR A 76 13.75 1.53 -4.13
C THR A 76 12.39 2.21 -4.31
N MET A 77 11.33 1.62 -3.78
CA MET A 77 10.00 2.25 -3.76
C MET A 77 9.58 2.55 -2.32
N ILE A 78 9.23 3.81 -2.04
CA ILE A 78 8.54 4.21 -0.81
C ILE A 78 7.11 4.55 -1.18
N TYR A 79 6.18 3.85 -0.54
CA TYR A 79 4.74 3.97 -0.78
C TYR A 79 4.04 4.35 0.53
N VAL A 80 3.37 5.50 0.54
CA VAL A 80 2.58 5.98 1.68
C VAL A 80 1.11 5.71 1.40
N THR A 81 0.43 5.07 2.36
CA THR A 81 -1.00 4.76 2.27
C THR A 81 -1.62 4.60 3.64
N HIS A 82 -2.92 4.89 3.73
CA HIS A 82 -3.76 4.56 4.87
C HIS A 82 -4.54 3.24 4.65
N ASP A 83 -4.48 2.63 3.45
CA ASP A 83 -5.12 1.35 3.15
C ASP A 83 -4.21 0.18 3.53
N GLN A 84 -4.63 -0.56 4.55
CA GLN A 84 -3.89 -1.72 5.04
C GLN A 84 -3.77 -2.83 4.00
N VAL A 85 -4.79 -3.01 3.15
CA VAL A 85 -4.74 -4.05 2.11
C VAL A 85 -3.67 -3.69 1.09
N GLU A 86 -3.47 -2.41 0.77
CA GLU A 86 -2.36 -1.97 -0.08
C GLU A 86 -1.01 -2.29 0.55
N ALA A 87 -0.82 -1.88 1.81
CA ALA A 87 0.43 -2.11 2.52
C ALA A 87 0.76 -3.61 2.63
N MET A 88 -0.23 -4.44 2.97
CA MET A 88 -0.05 -5.88 3.15
C MET A 88 0.18 -6.65 1.84
N THR A 89 -0.21 -6.10 0.69
CA THR A 89 -0.10 -6.79 -0.61
C THR A 89 1.07 -6.30 -1.47
N LEU A 90 1.52 -5.06 -1.29
CA LEU A 90 2.56 -4.47 -2.13
C LEU A 90 3.93 -4.40 -1.46
N ALA A 91 4.00 -4.33 -0.14
CA ALA A 91 5.23 -3.97 0.55
C ALA A 91 6.08 -5.18 0.94
N ASP A 92 7.39 -5.11 0.67
CA ASP A 92 8.35 -6.04 1.27
C ASP A 92 8.46 -5.81 2.79
N ARG A 93 8.39 -4.54 3.20
CA ARG A 93 8.41 -4.08 4.58
C ARG A 93 7.48 -2.89 4.77
N ILE A 94 6.81 -2.85 5.90
CA ILE A 94 5.86 -1.80 6.29
C ILE A 94 6.42 -1.09 7.52
N CYS A 95 6.36 0.24 7.50
CA CYS A 95 6.64 1.10 8.64
C CYS A 95 5.32 1.66 9.17
N VAL A 96 4.86 1.16 10.32
CA VAL A 96 3.63 1.65 10.96
C VAL A 96 3.95 2.92 11.74
N LEU A 97 3.20 3.98 11.46
CA LEU A 97 3.33 5.28 12.10
C LEU A 97 2.09 5.61 12.93
N ARG A 98 2.29 6.22 14.10
CA ARG A 98 1.24 6.81 14.92
C ARG A 98 1.74 8.13 15.51
N ASP A 99 0.98 9.20 15.34
CA ASP A 99 1.28 10.53 15.90
C ASP A 99 2.72 11.02 15.60
N GLY A 100 3.22 10.72 14.40
CA GLY A 100 4.57 11.09 13.96
C GLY A 100 5.69 10.18 14.49
N LEU A 101 5.37 9.13 15.25
CA LEU A 101 6.32 8.16 15.78
C LEU A 101 6.21 6.82 15.04
N VAL A 102 7.36 6.15 14.88
CA VAL A 102 7.41 4.79 14.34
C VAL A 102 7.03 3.82 15.45
N GLU A 103 5.91 3.13 15.27
CA GLU A 103 5.44 2.10 16.20
C GLU A 103 6.16 0.78 15.97
N GLN A 104 6.25 0.36 14.70
CA GLN A 104 6.90 -0.89 14.32
C GLN A 104 7.29 -0.87 12.84
N VAL A 105 8.43 -1.50 12.52
CA VAL A 105 8.85 -1.77 11.16
C VAL A 105 9.09 -3.26 11.01
N GLY A 106 8.47 -3.89 10.02
CA GLY A 106 8.60 -5.33 9.78
C GLY A 106 8.05 -5.72 8.43
N THR A 107 8.21 -6.98 8.07
CA THR A 107 7.47 -7.56 6.94
C THR A 107 5.96 -7.56 7.24
N PRO A 108 5.08 -7.65 6.22
CA PRO A 108 3.65 -7.79 6.43
C PRO A 108 3.30 -8.90 7.42
N MET A 109 3.97 -10.06 7.31
CA MET A 109 3.70 -11.21 8.18
C MET A 109 4.16 -10.95 9.62
N GLU A 110 5.33 -10.36 9.84
CA GLU A 110 5.80 -10.01 11.19
C GLU A 110 4.85 -9.05 11.90
N LEU A 111 4.32 -8.05 11.20
CA LEU A 111 3.34 -7.11 11.77
C LEU A 111 2.00 -7.78 12.08
N TYR A 112 1.61 -8.76 11.28
CA TYR A 112 0.36 -9.49 11.46
C TYR A 112 0.44 -10.47 12.64
N GLU A 113 1.50 -11.28 12.70
CA GLU A 113 1.68 -12.36 13.66
C GLU A 113 2.32 -11.91 14.98
N LYS A 114 3.21 -10.91 14.94
CA LYS A 114 4.02 -10.45 16.08
C LYS A 114 3.96 -8.92 16.24
N PRO A 115 2.78 -8.36 16.51
CA PRO A 115 2.64 -6.94 16.79
C PRO A 115 3.31 -6.57 18.12
N ASN A 116 4.09 -5.49 18.15
CA ASN A 116 4.81 -5.00 19.33
C ASN A 116 3.96 -4.14 20.27
N SER A 117 2.75 -3.77 19.85
CA SER A 117 1.82 -2.98 20.66
C SER A 117 0.38 -3.35 20.35
N VAL A 118 -0.52 -3.12 21.31
CA VAL A 118 -1.98 -3.29 21.12
C VAL A 118 -2.47 -2.43 19.95
N PHE A 119 -1.86 -1.27 19.73
CA PHE A 119 -2.15 -0.43 18.58
C PHE A 119 -1.82 -1.14 17.27
N VAL A 120 -0.59 -1.64 17.08
CA VAL A 120 -0.21 -2.36 15.85
C VAL A 120 -1.09 -3.60 15.66
N ALA A 121 -1.35 -4.34 16.76
CA ALA A 121 -2.19 -5.54 16.75
C ALA A 121 -3.62 -5.26 16.27
N GLY A 122 -4.20 -4.15 16.70
CA GLY A 122 -5.57 -3.74 16.35
C GLY A 122 -5.65 -2.94 15.06
N PHE A 123 -4.53 -2.34 14.64
CA PHE A 123 -4.40 -1.61 13.40
C PHE A 123 -4.21 -2.58 12.23
N ILE A 124 -3.24 -3.47 12.26
CA ILE A 124 -2.95 -4.38 11.14
C ILE A 124 -3.93 -5.53 11.10
N GLY A 125 -4.67 -5.68 10.00
CA GLY A 125 -5.54 -6.83 9.70
C GLY A 125 -7.01 -6.45 9.56
N SER A 126 -7.70 -7.15 8.64
CA SER A 126 -9.13 -6.97 8.39
C SER A 126 -9.79 -8.35 8.29
N PRO A 127 -10.68 -8.72 9.23
CA PRO A 127 -11.21 -7.91 10.33
C PRO A 127 -10.16 -7.57 11.42
N LYS A 128 -10.44 -6.53 12.20
CA LYS A 128 -9.56 -6.10 13.31
C LYS A 128 -9.44 -7.20 14.36
N MET A 129 -8.29 -7.23 15.04
CA MET A 129 -8.09 -8.12 16.18
C MET A 129 -9.08 -7.80 17.30
N ASN A 130 -9.67 -8.84 17.88
CA ASN A 130 -10.49 -8.73 19.07
C ASN A 130 -9.59 -8.70 20.30
N PHE A 131 -9.91 -7.86 21.28
CA PHE A 131 -9.15 -7.77 22.52
C PHE A 131 -10.00 -8.17 23.71
N ILE A 132 -9.43 -9.02 24.56
CA ILE A 132 -10.00 -9.47 25.83
C ILE A 132 -9.10 -8.97 26.94
N SER A 133 -9.69 -8.39 27.98
CA SER A 133 -9.01 -7.89 29.18
C SER A 133 -9.72 -8.38 30.46
N GLY A 134 -9.09 -8.16 31.62
CA GLY A 134 -9.68 -8.52 32.91
C GLY A 134 -9.44 -9.98 33.29
N ASP A 135 -10.34 -10.58 34.06
CA ASP A 135 -10.11 -11.92 34.65
C ASP A 135 -9.90 -13.02 33.59
N LEU A 136 -10.54 -12.89 32.43
CA LEU A 136 -10.34 -13.80 31.30
C LEU A 136 -8.96 -13.64 30.65
N ALA A 137 -8.35 -12.45 30.67
CA ALA A 137 -6.97 -12.28 30.18
C ALA A 137 -5.96 -12.84 31.20
N LYS A 138 -6.22 -12.63 32.49
CA LYS A 138 -5.40 -13.17 33.58
C LYS A 138 -5.29 -14.69 33.57
N SER A 139 -6.32 -15.41 33.10
CA SER A 139 -6.22 -16.87 32.95
C SER A 139 -5.19 -17.31 31.91
N PHE A 140 -4.73 -16.41 31.04
CA PHE A 140 -3.64 -16.61 30.09
C PHE A 140 -2.33 -15.94 30.53
N ASP A 141 -2.21 -15.53 31.79
CA ASP A 141 -1.04 -14.80 32.32
C ASP A 141 -0.71 -13.52 31.51
N ALA A 142 -1.76 -12.81 31.08
CA ALA A 142 -1.64 -11.60 30.26
C ALA A 142 -2.59 -10.49 30.72
N ASP A 143 -2.18 -9.23 30.53
CA ASP A 143 -3.05 -8.06 30.76
C ASP A 143 -4.10 -7.91 29.65
N THR A 144 -3.77 -8.33 28.43
CA THR A 144 -4.65 -8.29 27.26
C THR A 144 -4.34 -9.46 26.35
N VAL A 145 -5.39 -10.16 25.90
CA VAL A 145 -5.31 -11.26 24.94
C VAL A 145 -5.93 -10.81 23.62
N GLY A 146 -5.18 -10.95 22.54
CA GLY A 146 -5.62 -10.64 21.18
C GLY A 146 -6.08 -11.90 20.44
N ILE A 147 -7.25 -11.86 19.81
CA ILE A 147 -7.78 -12.96 18.99
C ILE A 147 -8.03 -12.46 17.57
N ARG A 148 -7.37 -13.09 16.60
CA ARG A 148 -7.63 -12.88 15.18
C ARG A 148 -8.94 -13.57 14.81
N GLY A 149 -9.84 -12.83 14.15
CA GLY A 149 -11.01 -13.43 13.51
C GLY A 149 -10.60 -13.95 12.14
N GLU A 150 -10.16 -15.20 12.08
CA GLU A 150 -10.14 -15.97 10.83
C GLU A 150 -11.56 -16.40 10.45
#